data_AF-A0A4Y2DGN9-F1
#
_entry.id   AF-A0A4Y2DGN9-F1
#
_cell.length_a   1.000
_cell.length_b   1.000
_cell.length_c   1.000
_cell.angle_alpha   90.00
_cell.angle_beta   90.00
_cell.angle_gamma   90.00
#
_symmetry.space_group_name_H-M   'P 1'
#
loop_
_entity.id
_entity.type
_entity.pdbx_description
1 polymer ?
#
loop_
_entity_poly.entity_id
_entity_poly.type
_entity_poly.pdbx_seq_one_letter_code
_entity_poly.pdbx_strand_id
1 'polypeptide(L)'
;MKILDFKRDLKELINTFSEADITSENLEDYVDKFYEGLYLICEINQKKISEDKRKNAIWWNSNLEIKRRKVRALRRRFQAIVDFEERTARRLIYKRELANYKKEILIAKHMFQEIFG
;
A
#
# COMPACT_ATOMS: atom_id res chain seq x y z
N MET A 1 -5.42 6.04 -1.05
CA MET A 1 -6.30 6.85 -1.91
C MET A 1 -7.74 6.38 -1.80
N LYS A 2 -8.70 7.29 -1.57
CA LYS A 2 -10.13 7.03 -1.74
C LYS A 2 -10.45 7.22 -3.23
N ILE A 3 -10.40 6.13 -4.00
CA ILE A 3 -10.35 6.20 -5.47
C ILE A 3 -11.63 6.79 -6.10
N LEU A 4 -12.79 6.56 -5.49
CA LEU A 4 -14.06 7.08 -5.97
C LEU A 4 -14.18 8.59 -5.73
N ASP A 5 -13.79 9.05 -4.54
CA ASP A 5 -13.75 10.47 -4.19
C ASP A 5 -12.73 11.22 -5.08
N PHE A 6 -11.52 10.66 -5.26
CA PHE A 6 -10.53 11.21 -6.19
C PHE A 6 -11.06 11.40 -7.61
N LYS A 7 -11.79 10.40 -8.13
CA LYS A 7 -12.36 10.45 -9.47
C LYS A 7 -13.44 11.53 -9.60
N ARG A 8 -14.27 11.71 -8.56
CA ARG A 8 -15.27 12.78 -8.51
C ARG A 8 -14.59 14.14 -8.49
N ASP A 9 -13.66 14.35 -7.56
CA ASP A 9 -13.02 15.64 -7.35
C ASP A 9 -12.15 16.05 -8.57
N LEU A 10 -11.46 15.10 -9.21
CA LEU A 10 -10.72 15.34 -10.45
C LEU A 10 -11.65 15.75 -11.59
N LYS A 11 -12.85 15.15 -11.67
CA LYS A 11 -13.83 15.50 -12.69
C LYS A 11 -14.35 16.93 -12.47
N GLU A 12 -14.59 17.31 -11.22
CA GLU A 12 -14.98 18.68 -10.88
C GLU A 12 -13.89 19.68 -11.26
N LEU A 13 -12.62 19.38 -10.95
CA LEU A 13 -11.49 20.21 -11.40
C LEU A 13 -11.43 20.34 -12.92
N ILE A 14 -11.55 19.24 -13.67
CA ILE A 14 -11.51 19.33 -15.14
C ILE A 14 -12.66 20.20 -15.68
N ASN A 15 -13.85 20.11 -15.08
CA ASN A 15 -15.00 20.91 -15.50
C ASN A 15 -14.75 22.41 -15.28
N THR A 16 -14.14 22.83 -14.16
CA THR A 16 -13.87 24.25 -13.90
C THR A 16 -12.93 24.90 -14.91
N PHE A 17 -12.04 24.11 -15.52
CA PHE A 17 -11.13 24.60 -16.58
C PHE A 17 -11.71 24.41 -17.99
N SER A 18 -12.66 23.50 -18.17
CA SER A 18 -13.34 23.29 -19.47
C SER A 18 -14.29 24.44 -19.83
N GLU A 19 -14.74 25.19 -18.83
CA GLU A 19 -15.62 26.36 -18.98
C GLU A 19 -14.84 27.70 -19.00
N ALA A 20 -13.51 27.65 -18.86
CA ALA A 20 -12.66 28.84 -18.78
C ALA A 20 -12.24 29.34 -20.17
N ASP A 21 -12.23 30.66 -20.35
CA ASP A 21 -11.73 31.31 -21.57
C ASP A 21 -10.20 31.45 -21.50
N ILE A 22 -9.50 30.39 -21.91
CA ILE A 22 -8.03 30.29 -21.85
C ILE A 22 -7.44 31.00 -23.07
N THR A 23 -6.71 32.08 -22.82
CA THR A 23 -5.94 32.82 -23.82
C THR A 23 -4.44 32.60 -23.60
N SER A 24 -3.61 33.00 -24.56
CA SER A 24 -2.14 32.92 -24.39
C SER A 24 -1.62 33.75 -23.22
N GLU A 25 -2.34 34.82 -22.85
CA GLU A 25 -1.93 35.74 -21.77
C GLU A 25 -2.20 35.18 -20.37
N ASN A 26 -3.16 34.25 -20.24
CA ASN A 26 -3.54 33.67 -18.95
C ASN A 26 -3.18 32.18 -18.80
N LEU A 27 -2.60 31.57 -19.84
CA LEU A 27 -2.31 30.14 -19.90
C LEU A 27 -1.45 29.67 -18.72
N GLU A 28 -0.39 30.40 -18.39
CA GLU A 28 0.56 30.03 -17.33
C GLU A 28 -0.12 30.03 -15.96
N ASP A 29 -0.91 31.07 -15.64
CA ASP A 29 -1.75 31.13 -14.44
C ASP A 29 -2.73 29.95 -14.34
N TYR A 30 -3.33 29.53 -15.45
CA TYR A 30 -4.25 28.39 -15.47
C TYR A 30 -3.51 27.06 -15.29
N VAL A 31 -2.31 26.92 -15.86
CA VAL A 31 -1.46 25.75 -15.63
C VAL A 31 -1.11 25.62 -14.15
N ASP A 32 -0.70 26.71 -13.50
CA ASP A 32 -0.36 26.73 -12.08
C ASP A 32 -1.58 26.39 -11.20
N LYS A 33 -2.72 27.02 -11.45
CA LYS A 33 -3.97 26.72 -10.73
C LYS A 33 -4.41 25.27 -10.91
N PHE A 34 -4.19 24.69 -12.09
CA PHE A 34 -4.50 23.28 -12.34
C PHE A 34 -3.57 22.37 -11.53
N TYR A 35 -2.28 22.66 -11.51
CA TYR A 35 -1.31 21.92 -10.69
C TYR A 35 -1.64 21.99 -9.20
N GLU A 36 -1.96 23.17 -8.68
CA GLU A 36 -2.37 23.36 -7.29
C GLU A 36 -3.65 22.57 -6.96
N GLY A 37 -4.67 22.66 -7.83
CA GLY A 37 -5.90 21.91 -7.68
C GLY A 37 -5.68 20.40 -7.68
N LEU A 38 -4.84 19.90 -8.59
CA LEU A 38 -4.48 18.49 -8.65
C LEU A 38 -3.74 18.03 -7.38
N TYR A 39 -2.82 18.86 -6.87
CA TYR A 39 -2.09 18.60 -5.64
C TYR A 39 -3.04 18.48 -4.45
N LEU A 40 -3.97 19.43 -4.28
CA LEU A 40 -4.97 19.43 -3.21
C LEU A 40 -5.88 18.20 -3.28
N ILE A 41 -6.35 17.83 -4.47
CA ILE A 41 -7.15 16.62 -4.68
C ILE A 41 -6.37 15.37 -4.25
N CYS A 42 -5.08 15.29 -4.60
CA CYS A 42 -4.23 14.19 -4.18
C CYS A 42 -4.09 14.13 -2.66
N GLU A 43 -3.93 15.28 -1.99
CA GLU A 43 -3.77 15.38 -0.54
C GLU A 43 -5.05 14.98 0.22
N ILE A 44 -6.19 15.54 -0.17
CA ILE A 44 -7.51 15.28 0.45
C ILE A 44 -7.92 13.81 0.25
N ASN A 45 -7.67 13.26 -0.93
CA ASN A 45 -8.04 11.89 -1.27
C ASN A 45 -6.98 10.87 -0.85
N GLN A 46 -5.83 11.30 -0.35
CA GLN A 46 -4.85 10.39 0.22
C GLN A 46 -5.50 9.66 1.40
N LYS A 47 -5.28 8.36 1.49
CA LYS A 47 -5.69 7.65 2.71
C LYS A 47 -4.74 8.15 3.80
N LYS A 48 -5.25 8.90 4.78
CA LYS A 48 -4.50 9.20 6.00
C LYS A 48 -4.19 7.86 6.69
N ILE A 49 -3.01 7.33 6.42
CA ILE A 49 -2.45 6.23 7.19
C ILE A 49 -2.06 6.88 8.51
N SER A 50 -2.62 6.43 9.63
CA SER A 50 -2.23 6.95 10.94
C SER A 50 -0.72 6.86 11.10
N GLU A 51 -0.11 7.83 11.80
CA GLU A 51 1.32 7.78 12.09
C GLU A 51 1.71 6.46 12.78
N ASP A 52 0.85 5.92 13.64
CA ASP A 52 1.05 4.59 14.22
C ASP A 52 1.10 3.47 13.18
N LYS A 53 0.25 3.51 12.15
CA LYS A 53 0.34 2.54 11.04
C LYS A 53 1.57 2.79 10.17
N ARG A 54 2.01 4.04 10.01
CA ARG A 54 3.26 4.38 9.31
C ARG A 54 4.46 3.87 10.09
N LYS A 55 4.62 4.21 11.38
CA LYS A 55 5.67 3.73 12.29
C LYS A 55 5.71 2.20 12.38
N ASN A 56 4.55 1.55 12.54
CA ASN A 56 4.45 0.10 12.48
C ASN A 56 4.69 -0.50 11.08
N ALA A 57 4.82 0.31 10.04
CA ALA A 57 5.15 -0.10 8.69
C ALA A 57 6.58 0.29 8.27
N ILE A 58 7.35 1.05 9.06
CA ILE A 58 8.73 1.43 8.65
C ILE A 58 9.68 0.22 8.69
N TRP A 59 9.51 -0.71 9.63
CA TRP A 59 10.24 -1.98 9.62
C TRP A 59 9.79 -2.93 8.50
N TRP A 60 8.71 -2.60 7.77
CA TRP A 60 8.22 -3.40 6.66
C TRP A 60 9.09 -3.19 5.42
N ASN A 61 9.56 -4.29 4.81
CA ASN A 61 10.39 -4.24 3.61
C ASN A 61 9.95 -5.27 2.56
N SER A 62 10.45 -5.12 1.34
CA SER A 62 10.10 -5.98 0.20
C SER A 62 10.39 -7.46 0.45
N ASN A 63 11.45 -7.79 1.19
CA ASN A 63 11.79 -9.18 1.53
C ASN A 63 10.75 -9.81 2.46
N LEU A 64 10.27 -9.07 3.46
CA LEU A 64 9.16 -9.49 4.33
C LEU A 64 7.86 -9.69 3.55
N GLU A 65 7.57 -8.84 2.55
CA GLU A 65 6.40 -9.01 1.68
C GLU A 65 6.52 -10.25 0.78
N ILE A 66 7.70 -10.57 0.23
CA ILE A 66 7.94 -11.80 -0.52
C ILE A 66 7.67 -13.03 0.36
N LYS A 67 8.21 -13.06 1.57
CA LYS A 67 8.00 -14.16 2.52
C LYS A 67 6.56 -14.28 2.97
N ARG A 68 5.87 -13.16 3.19
CA ARG A 68 4.42 -13.12 3.46
C ARG A 68 3.62 -13.77 2.33
N ARG A 69 3.93 -13.44 1.07
CA ARG A 69 3.28 -14.05 -0.11
C ARG A 69 3.53 -15.56 -0.17
N LYS A 70 4.77 -16.01 0.07
CA LYS A 70 5.13 -17.44 0.15
C LYS A 70 4.32 -18.17 1.22
N VAL A 71 4.30 -17.65 2.46
CA VAL A 71 3.54 -18.24 3.58
C VAL A 71 2.04 -18.31 3.27
N ARG A 72 1.46 -17.27 2.66
CA ARG A 72 0.06 -17.26 2.24
C ARG A 72 -0.24 -18.29 1.15
N ALA A 73 0.66 -18.45 0.17
CA ALA A 73 0.51 -19.46 -0.88
C ALA A 73 0.56 -20.88 -0.29
N LEU A 74 1.53 -21.16 0.59
CA LEU A 74 1.65 -22.43 1.28
C LEU A 74 0.41 -22.73 2.12
N ARG A 75 -0.12 -21.73 2.84
CA ARG A 75 -1.34 -21.88 3.63
C ARG A 75 -2.52 -22.33 2.77
N ARG A 76 -2.77 -21.61 1.68
CA ARG A 76 -3.86 -21.92 0.75
C ARG A 76 -3.70 -23.33 0.17
N ARG A 77 -2.49 -23.70 -0.25
CA ARG A 77 -2.20 -25.02 -0.82
C ARG A 77 -2.52 -26.16 0.16
N PHE A 78 -2.00 -26.13 1.39
CA PHE A 78 -2.27 -27.24 2.31
C PHE A 78 -3.73 -27.30 2.75
N GLN A 79 -4.42 -26.16 2.84
CA GLN A 79 -5.85 -26.12 3.19
C GLN A 79 -6.74 -26.69 2.08
N ALA A 80 -6.30 -26.64 0.83
CA ALA A 80 -7.05 -27.16 -0.32
C ALA A 80 -6.89 -28.69 -0.53
N ILE A 81 -5.86 -29.31 0.04
CA ILE A 81 -5.59 -30.75 -0.12
C ILE A 81 -6.58 -31.55 0.73
N VAL A 82 -7.22 -32.56 0.14
CA VAL A 82 -8.14 -33.47 0.83
C VAL A 82 -7.40 -34.61 1.52
N ASP A 83 -6.42 -35.19 0.82
CA ASP A 83 -5.62 -36.30 1.32
C ASP A 83 -4.91 -35.96 2.63
N PHE A 84 -5.03 -36.82 3.64
CA PHE A 84 -4.58 -36.52 4.99
C PHE A 84 -3.05 -36.51 5.12
N GLU A 85 -2.36 -37.46 4.48
CA GLU A 85 -0.92 -37.58 4.57
C GLU A 85 -0.24 -36.43 3.82
N GLU A 86 -0.67 -36.14 2.59
CA GLU A 86 -0.17 -35.01 1.82
C GLU A 86 -0.49 -33.69 2.53
N ARG A 87 -1.71 -33.51 3.04
CA ARG A 87 -2.09 -32.32 3.82
C ARG A 87 -1.15 -32.15 5.02
N THR A 88 -0.83 -33.22 5.73
CA THR A 88 0.06 -33.19 6.89
C THR A 88 1.49 -32.82 6.49
N ALA A 89 2.03 -33.40 5.43
CA ALA A 89 3.35 -33.08 4.90
C ALA A 89 3.44 -31.60 4.47
N ARG A 90 2.44 -31.08 3.73
CA ARG A 90 2.40 -29.66 3.31
C ARG A 90 2.18 -28.71 4.49
N ARG A 91 1.42 -29.12 5.51
CA ARG A 91 1.25 -28.34 6.75
C ARG A 91 2.56 -28.17 7.50
N LEU A 92 3.42 -29.19 7.52
CA LEU A 92 4.75 -29.11 8.13
C LEU A 92 5.63 -28.05 7.44
N ILE A 93 5.63 -28.04 6.10
CA ILE A 93 6.34 -27.03 5.30
C ILE A 93 5.81 -25.62 5.61
N TYR A 94 4.49 -25.43 5.62
CA TYR A 94 3.88 -24.16 5.98
C TYR A 94 4.28 -23.70 7.38
N LYS A 95 4.23 -24.58 8.38
CA LYS A 95 4.59 -24.24 9.77
C LYS A 95 6.05 -23.77 9.88
N ARG A 96 6.97 -24.46 9.20
CA ARG A 96 8.39 -24.08 9.15
C ARG A 96 8.57 -22.69 8.56
N GLU A 97 7.98 -22.44 7.41
CA GLU A 97 8.09 -21.15 6.72
C GLU A 97 7.41 -20.02 7.50
N LEU A 98 6.29 -20.29 8.18
CA LEU A 98 5.63 -19.34 9.06
C LEU A 98 6.51 -18.97 10.25
N ALA A 99 7.20 -19.94 10.87
CA ALA A 99 8.11 -19.69 11.97
C ALA A 99 9.27 -18.80 11.53
N ASN A 100 9.89 -19.10 10.39
CA ASN A 100 10.97 -18.29 9.81
C ASN A 100 10.49 -16.85 9.53
N TYR A 101 9.33 -16.70 8.89
CA TYR A 101 8.75 -15.38 8.62
C TYR A 101 8.49 -14.58 9.90
N LYS A 102 7.97 -15.21 10.96
CA LYS A 102 7.76 -14.55 12.25
C LYS A 102 9.07 -14.11 12.89
N LYS A 103 10.11 -14.94 12.83
CA LYS A 103 11.46 -14.59 13.33
C LYS A 103 11.99 -13.34 12.62
N GLU A 104 11.88 -13.28 11.30
CA GLU A 104 12.35 -12.13 10.53
C GLU A 104 11.57 -10.85 10.79
N ILE A 105 10.25 -10.94 11.07
CA ILE A 105 9.49 -9.77 11.55
C ILE A 105 10.06 -9.25 12.86
N LEU A 106 10.36 -10.14 13.82
CA LEU A 106 10.90 -9.73 15.12
C LEU A 106 12.27 -9.05 14.96
N ILE A 107 13.14 -9.62 14.13
CA ILE A 107 14.45 -9.03 13.81
C ILE A 107 14.28 -7.64 13.17
N ALA A 108 13.39 -7.51 12.18
CA ALA A 108 13.14 -6.23 11.51
C ALA A 108 12.61 -5.16 12.49
N LYS A 109 11.71 -5.54 13.40
CA LYS A 109 11.20 -4.66 14.45
C LYS A 109 12.30 -4.22 15.41
N HIS A 110 13.17 -5.15 15.83
CA HIS A 110 14.28 -4.86 16.72
C HIS A 110 15.28 -3.89 16.08
N MET A 111 15.74 -4.19 14.87
CA MET A 111 16.66 -3.30 14.13
C MET A 111 16.07 -1.91 13.93
N PHE A 112 14.76 -1.81 13.66
CA PHE A 112 14.09 -0.52 13.56
C PHE A 112 14.10 0.24 14.90
N GLN A 113 13.87 -0.43 16.03
CA GLN A 113 13.96 0.18 17.34
C GLN A 113 15.39 0.63 17.68
N GLU A 114 16.43 -0.12 17.29
CA GLU A 114 17.82 0.26 17.54
C GLU A 114 18.27 1.48 16.70
N ILE A 115 17.74 1.64 15.49
CA ILE A 115 18.15 2.71 14.58
C ILE A 115 17.36 4.01 14.81
N PHE A 116 16.08 3.90 15.21
CA PHE A 116 15.15 5.04 15.26
C PHE A 116 14.47 5.25 16.62
N GLY A 117 14.77 4.43 17.63
CA GLY A 117 14.29 4.57 19.00
C GLY A 117 15.26 5.37 19.85
#